data_AF-A0A2V6FC23-F1
#
_entry.id   AF-A0A2V6FC23-F1
#
_cell.length_a   1.000
_cell.length_b   1.000
_cell.length_c   1.000
_cell.angle_alpha   90.00
_cell.angle_beta   90.00
_cell.angle_gamma   90.00
#
_symmetry.space_group_name_H-M   'P 1'
#
loop_
_entity.id
_entity.type
_entity.pdbx_description
1 polymer ?
#
loop_
_entity_poly.entity_id
_entity_poly.type
_entity_poly.pdbx_seq_one_letter_code
_entity_poly.pdbx_strand_id
1 'polypeptide(L)'
;MTLRASFALTILFSGLPVLIALFDRRETWPRRAVVILVPLITAAVVLRTEQILAKSDPQAKWWLPTTLFTIHANLIAQQMDEDIARGDCGPHGCEWLHEVSASLQEEIEKSRHLPKSWRSLGFDPDYLMYGDSLRPWRDRFFDGDTDRQLHFEMSYYLRTARMHPGRIAAKVMQQMAQFYLGYKQSFLATPRVKLARRYSRALDVLQPHLLPSYPPFTHYVEKLKNLSFTKATLDQPVLVTVAGALLCFLFPPIFFATLGVVCFLSSDLRRLYGSFAVVVLFAFSYSFGNCLITAIVHSLDVTGYIIVQYSFVLLSEWMAILFLVEIGMETRRPRTEVCANHKGC
;
A
#
# COMPACT_ATOMS: atom_id res chain seq x y z
N MET A 1 -10.41 2.96 16.28
CA MET A 1 -9.03 2.81 15.73
C MET A 1 -8.98 1.48 15.03
N THR A 2 -9.45 1.44 13.79
CA THR A 2 -9.46 0.25 12.96
C THR A 2 -8.02 -0.09 12.57
N LEU A 3 -7.61 -1.33 12.84
CA LEU A 3 -6.46 -1.92 12.17
C LEU A 3 -6.72 -1.76 10.68
N ARG A 4 -5.91 -0.92 10.00
CA ARG A 4 -6.03 -0.62 8.58
C ARG A 4 -6.24 -1.93 7.81
N ALA A 5 -7.09 -1.92 6.77
CA ALA A 5 -7.35 -3.07 5.87
C ALA A 5 -6.09 -3.66 5.18
N SER A 6 -4.90 -3.16 5.53
CA SER A 6 -3.58 -3.67 5.14
C SER A 6 -3.31 -5.11 5.58
N PHE A 7 -3.97 -5.69 6.58
CA PHE A 7 -3.54 -6.99 7.12
C PHE A 7 -4.01 -8.22 6.32
N ALA A 8 -5.28 -8.29 5.91
CA ALA A 8 -5.86 -9.50 5.30
C ALA A 8 -5.15 -9.93 3.99
N LEU A 9 -4.85 -8.99 3.11
CA LEU A 9 -4.15 -9.26 1.85
C LEU A 9 -2.63 -9.35 2.02
N THR A 10 -2.04 -8.69 3.03
CA THR A 10 -0.60 -8.84 3.32
C THR A 10 -0.29 -10.27 3.73
N ILE A 11 -1.22 -10.92 4.44
CA ILE A 11 -1.15 -12.34 4.75
C ILE A 11 -1.13 -13.20 3.47
N LEU A 12 -1.95 -12.88 2.46
CA LEU A 12 -1.97 -13.59 1.18
C LEU A 12 -0.62 -13.47 0.44
N PHE A 13 -0.07 -12.26 0.34
CA PHE A 13 1.18 -12.02 -0.39
C PHE A 13 2.42 -12.47 0.39
N SER A 14 2.39 -12.42 1.71
CA SER A 14 3.43 -13.01 2.57
C SER A 14 3.57 -14.54 2.42
N GLY A 15 2.68 -15.17 1.65
CA GLY A 15 2.72 -16.57 1.26
C GLY A 15 3.67 -16.91 0.10
N LEU A 16 4.43 -15.98 -0.49
CA LEU A 16 5.40 -16.33 -1.55
C LEU A 16 6.38 -17.45 -1.14
N PRO A 17 6.94 -17.48 0.09
CA PRO A 17 7.75 -18.61 0.54
C PRO A 17 6.96 -19.92 0.63
N VAL A 18 5.66 -19.84 0.93
CA VAL A 18 4.72 -20.97 0.97
C VAL A 18 4.47 -21.51 -0.43
N LEU A 19 4.28 -20.62 -1.43
CA LEU A 19 4.12 -20.99 -2.83
C LEU A 19 5.38 -21.69 -3.35
N ILE A 20 6.57 -21.15 -3.07
CA ILE A 20 7.82 -21.78 -3.50
C ILE A 20 7.99 -23.16 -2.83
N ALA A 21 7.69 -23.30 -1.54
CA ALA A 21 7.75 -24.58 -0.84
C ALA A 21 6.72 -25.61 -1.36
N LEU A 22 5.56 -25.14 -1.83
CA LEU A 22 4.50 -25.97 -2.41
C LEU A 22 4.89 -26.56 -3.78
N PHE A 23 5.50 -25.75 -4.64
CA PHE A 23 5.91 -26.17 -5.99
C PHE A 23 7.30 -26.82 -6.04
N ASP A 24 8.06 -26.76 -4.94
CA ASP A 24 9.34 -27.42 -4.84
C ASP A 24 9.19 -28.93 -4.66
N ARG A 25 9.43 -29.69 -5.74
CA ARG A 25 9.37 -31.16 -5.77
C ARG A 25 10.30 -31.85 -4.78
N ARG A 26 11.28 -31.14 -4.21
CA ARG A 26 12.29 -31.67 -3.29
C ARG A 26 11.86 -31.62 -1.82
N GLU A 27 10.74 -30.96 -1.52
CA GLU A 27 10.30 -30.69 -0.16
C GLU A 27 9.38 -31.79 0.40
N THR A 28 9.54 -32.13 1.68
CA THR A 28 8.75 -33.19 2.33
C THR A 28 7.33 -32.70 2.69
N TRP A 29 6.34 -33.60 2.61
CA TRP A 29 4.94 -33.31 2.95
C TRP A 29 4.73 -32.70 4.35
N PRO A 30 5.41 -33.15 5.43
CA PRO A 30 5.25 -32.55 6.75
C PRO A 30 5.71 -31.09 6.78
N ARG A 31 6.81 -30.77 6.10
CA ARG A 31 7.35 -29.40 6.05
C ARG A 31 6.44 -28.48 5.23
N ARG A 32 5.89 -28.97 4.12
CA ARG A 32 4.84 -28.27 3.37
C ARG A 32 3.62 -27.99 4.23
N ALA A 33 3.15 -29.00 4.97
CA ALA A 33 1.97 -28.85 5.84
C ALA A 33 2.19 -27.75 6.90
N VAL A 34 3.34 -27.74 7.58
CA VAL A 34 3.68 -26.69 8.58
C VAL A 34 3.73 -25.30 7.94
N VAL A 35 4.41 -25.18 6.79
CA VAL A 35 4.56 -23.90 6.08
C VAL A 35 3.21 -23.35 5.58
N ILE A 36 2.20 -24.20 5.37
CA ILE A 36 0.83 -23.78 5.00
C ILE A 36 -0.04 -23.51 6.23
N LEU A 37 -0.02 -24.41 7.23
CA LEU A 37 -0.89 -24.35 8.41
C LEU A 37 -0.59 -23.11 9.25
N VAL A 38 0.67 -22.76 9.46
CA VAL A 38 1.04 -21.62 10.31
C VAL A 38 0.48 -20.30 9.75
N PRO A 39 0.67 -19.96 8.46
CA PRO A 39 0.02 -18.79 7.86
C PRO A 39 -1.51 -18.87 7.89
N LEU A 40 -2.12 -20.02 7.61
CA LEU A 40 -3.59 -20.15 7.62
C LEU A 40 -4.18 -19.91 9.02
N ILE A 41 -3.58 -20.50 10.06
CA ILE A 41 -4.02 -20.29 11.44
C ILE A 41 -3.84 -18.83 11.83
N THR A 42 -2.68 -18.24 11.48
CA THR A 42 -2.42 -16.82 11.75
C THR A 42 -3.45 -15.93 11.05
N ALA A 43 -3.76 -16.23 9.78
CA ALA A 43 -4.79 -15.53 9.01
C ALA A 43 -6.16 -15.63 9.68
N ALA A 44 -6.55 -16.84 10.07
CA ALA A 44 -7.83 -17.09 10.72
C ALA A 44 -7.95 -16.34 12.05
N VAL A 45 -6.89 -16.33 12.87
CA VAL A 45 -6.85 -15.59 14.15
C VAL A 45 -6.96 -14.09 13.92
N VAL A 46 -6.19 -13.54 12.96
CA VAL A 46 -6.22 -12.10 12.63
C VAL A 46 -7.59 -11.70 12.10
N LEU A 47 -8.13 -12.41 11.09
CA LEU A 47 -9.44 -12.13 10.52
C LEU A 47 -10.56 -12.27 11.56
N ARG A 48 -10.46 -13.26 12.45
CA ARG A 48 -11.44 -13.43 13.53
C ARG A 48 -11.40 -12.26 14.51
N THR A 49 -10.20 -11.80 14.85
CA THR A 49 -10.02 -10.64 15.75
C THR A 49 -10.58 -9.37 15.09
N GLU A 50 -10.32 -9.17 13.80
CA GLU A 50 -10.88 -8.07 13.02
C GLU A 50 -12.41 -8.12 13.00
N GLN A 51 -13.01 -9.29 12.74
CA GLN A 51 -14.47 -9.45 12.76
C GLN A 51 -15.08 -9.11 14.13
N ILE A 52 -14.40 -9.45 15.23
CA ILE A 52 -14.86 -9.12 16.58
C ILE A 52 -14.77 -7.61 16.82
N LEU A 53 -13.65 -6.98 16.44
CA LEU A 53 -13.43 -5.54 16.61
C LEU A 53 -14.36 -4.70 15.71
N ALA A 54 -14.60 -5.14 14.48
CA ALA A 54 -15.46 -4.44 13.52
C ALA A 54 -16.94 -4.44 13.93
N LYS A 55 -17.39 -5.43 14.72
CA LYS A 55 -18.76 -5.44 15.27
C LYS A 55 -19.01 -4.29 16.24
N SER A 56 -17.98 -3.83 16.94
CA SER A 56 -18.06 -2.77 17.95
C SER A 56 -17.81 -1.36 17.42
N ASP A 57 -17.39 -1.22 16.15
CA ASP A 57 -17.03 0.08 15.58
C ASP A 57 -17.88 0.37 14.32
N PRO A 58 -18.94 1.19 14.42
CA PRO A 58 -19.70 1.64 13.25
C PRO A 58 -18.82 2.32 12.20
N GLN A 59 -17.70 2.94 12.62
CA GLN A 59 -16.76 3.56 11.69
C GLN A 59 -15.99 2.54 10.84
N ALA A 60 -15.86 1.30 11.32
CA ALA A 60 -15.19 0.24 10.57
C ALA A 60 -16.00 -0.21 9.35
N LYS A 61 -17.33 -0.10 9.40
CA LYS A 61 -18.22 -0.57 8.33
C LYS A 61 -18.21 0.35 7.11
N TRP A 62 -18.17 1.66 7.30
CA TRP A 62 -18.25 2.60 6.18
C TRP A 62 -16.93 2.80 5.45
N TRP A 63 -15.81 2.69 6.17
CA TRP A 63 -14.50 3.08 5.64
C TRP A 63 -14.16 2.34 4.34
N LEU A 64 -14.22 1.00 4.33
CA LEU A 64 -13.77 0.24 3.15
C LEU A 64 -14.65 0.45 1.91
N PRO A 65 -16.00 0.31 1.96
CA PRO A 65 -16.86 0.60 0.82
C PRO A 65 -16.66 2.01 0.27
N THR A 66 -16.67 3.01 1.16
CA THR A 66 -16.53 4.41 0.75
C THR A 66 -15.16 4.70 0.17
N THR A 67 -14.07 4.21 0.78
CA THR A 67 -12.73 4.42 0.24
C THR A 67 -12.57 3.74 -1.13
N LEU A 68 -13.03 2.51 -1.30
CA LEU A 68 -12.97 1.83 -2.60
C LEU A 68 -13.78 2.56 -3.66
N PHE A 69 -14.97 3.06 -3.29
CA PHE A 69 -15.80 3.83 -4.18
C PHE A 69 -15.13 5.15 -4.61
N THR A 70 -14.63 5.94 -3.66
CA THR A 70 -14.04 7.26 -3.97
C THR A 70 -12.69 7.14 -4.68
N ILE A 71 -11.85 6.18 -4.30
CA ILE A 71 -10.56 5.95 -4.94
C ILE A 71 -10.76 5.50 -6.39
N HIS A 72 -11.76 4.66 -6.67
CA HIS A 72 -12.08 4.17 -8.03
C HIS A 72 -13.22 4.95 -8.72
N ALA A 73 -13.57 6.14 -8.22
CA ALA A 73 -14.74 6.90 -8.66
C ALA A 73 -14.78 7.15 -10.17
N ASN A 74 -13.64 7.42 -10.80
CA ASN A 74 -13.55 7.63 -12.24
C ASN A 74 -13.94 6.39 -13.07
N LEU A 75 -13.50 5.20 -12.64
CA LEU A 75 -13.82 3.93 -13.30
C LEU A 75 -15.27 3.51 -12.99
N ILE A 76 -15.74 3.83 -11.79
CA ILE A 76 -17.12 3.56 -11.37
C ILE A 76 -18.09 4.46 -12.15
N ALA A 77 -17.81 5.74 -12.32
CA ALA A 77 -18.63 6.65 -13.14
C ALA A 77 -18.75 6.14 -14.59
N GLN A 78 -17.64 5.66 -15.18
CA GLN A 78 -17.68 5.04 -16.51
C GLN A 78 -18.53 3.77 -16.54
N GLN A 79 -18.43 2.92 -15.51
CA GLN A 79 -19.29 1.74 -15.38
C GLN A 79 -20.77 2.13 -15.30
N MET A 80 -21.12 3.19 -14.56
CA MET A 80 -22.49 3.68 -14.46
C MET A 80 -23.02 4.13 -15.82
N ASP A 81 -22.23 4.86 -16.61
CA ASP A 81 -22.61 5.27 -17.97
C ASP A 81 -22.82 4.06 -18.91
N GLU A 82 -21.93 3.07 -18.84
CA GLU A 82 -22.05 1.82 -19.60
C GLU A 82 -23.30 1.01 -19.18
N ASP A 83 -23.69 1.05 -17.91
CA ASP A 83 -24.88 0.39 -17.39
C ASP A 83 -26.16 1.11 -17.85
N ILE A 84 -26.17 2.45 -17.82
CA ILE A 84 -27.25 3.28 -18.37
C ILE A 84 -27.43 3.00 -19.86
N ALA A 85 -26.33 2.97 -20.64
CA ALA A 85 -26.37 2.71 -22.07
C ALA A 85 -26.91 1.31 -22.42
N ARG A 86 -26.73 0.33 -21.52
CA ARG A 86 -27.23 -1.04 -21.66
C ARG A 86 -28.62 -1.25 -21.06
N GLY A 87 -29.17 -0.26 -20.36
CA GLY A 87 -30.42 -0.38 -19.62
C GLY A 87 -30.34 -1.26 -18.35
N ASP A 88 -29.13 -1.58 -17.87
CA ASP A 88 -28.92 -2.38 -16.64
C ASP A 88 -28.74 -1.48 -15.42
N CYS A 89 -29.79 -0.72 -15.10
CA CYS A 89 -29.73 0.38 -14.13
C CYS A 89 -30.08 -0.01 -12.69
N GLY A 90 -30.30 -1.31 -12.44
CA GLY A 90 -30.61 -1.82 -11.12
C GLY A 90 -32.00 -1.41 -10.58
N PRO A 91 -32.23 -1.56 -9.25
CA PRO A 91 -33.56 -1.45 -8.64
C PRO A 91 -34.19 -0.05 -8.67
N HIS A 92 -33.36 1.00 -8.78
CA HIS A 92 -33.81 2.39 -8.74
C HIS A 92 -34.11 2.98 -10.13
N GLY A 93 -33.82 2.24 -11.20
CA GLY A 93 -34.08 2.66 -12.57
C GLY A 93 -33.01 3.57 -13.17
N CYS A 94 -33.09 3.76 -14.49
CA CYS A 94 -32.04 4.47 -15.26
C CYS A 94 -32.01 5.97 -15.03
N GLU A 95 -33.16 6.59 -14.75
CA GLU A 95 -33.23 8.03 -14.45
C GLU A 95 -32.45 8.34 -13.16
N TRP A 96 -32.71 7.57 -12.10
CA TRP A 96 -31.99 7.69 -10.83
C TRP A 96 -30.49 7.46 -11.00
N LEU A 97 -30.09 6.42 -11.73
CA LEU A 97 -28.67 6.12 -11.95
C LEU A 97 -27.98 7.21 -12.77
N HIS A 98 -28.69 7.79 -13.74
CA HIS A 98 -28.20 8.90 -14.54
C HIS A 98 -27.93 10.14 -13.70
N GLU A 99 -28.83 10.50 -12.77
CA GLU A 99 -28.60 11.61 -11.84
C GLU A 99 -27.39 11.38 -10.92
N VAL A 100 -27.24 10.16 -10.40
CA VAL A 100 -26.09 9.78 -9.55
C VAL A 100 -24.79 9.84 -10.34
N SER A 101 -24.76 9.28 -11.56
CA SER A 101 -23.56 9.33 -12.44
C SER A 101 -23.17 10.77 -12.77
N ALA A 102 -24.14 11.59 -13.18
CA ALA A 102 -23.91 12.99 -13.54
C ALA A 102 -23.34 13.79 -12.36
N SER A 103 -23.91 13.62 -11.15
CA SER A 103 -23.41 14.27 -9.94
C SER A 103 -22.00 13.80 -9.58
N LEU A 104 -21.71 12.50 -9.69
CA LEU A 104 -20.37 11.96 -9.45
C LEU A 104 -19.33 12.57 -10.40
N GLN A 105 -19.66 12.66 -11.68
CA GLN A 105 -18.77 13.20 -12.70
C GLN A 105 -18.48 14.68 -12.47
N GLU A 106 -19.49 15.46 -12.09
CA GLU A 106 -19.33 16.88 -11.75
C GLU A 106 -18.35 17.06 -10.58
N GLU A 107 -18.52 16.29 -9.50
CA GLU A 107 -17.64 16.37 -8.33
C GLU A 107 -16.21 15.86 -8.64
N ILE A 108 -16.08 14.83 -9.48
CA ILE A 108 -14.77 14.40 -10.00
C ILE A 108 -14.11 15.55 -10.77
N GLU A 109 -14.82 16.23 -11.67
CA GLU A 109 -14.27 17.32 -12.47
C GLU A 109 -13.84 18.51 -11.60
N LYS A 110 -14.67 18.92 -10.64
CA LYS A 110 -14.32 19.94 -9.64
C LYS A 110 -13.01 19.59 -8.93
N SER A 111 -12.84 18.33 -8.55
CA SER A 111 -11.64 17.86 -7.84
C SER A 111 -10.36 17.92 -8.69
N ARG A 112 -10.45 17.90 -10.03
CA ARG A 112 -9.29 18.01 -10.92
C ARG A 112 -8.63 19.39 -10.87
N HIS A 113 -9.44 20.41 -10.62
CA HIS A 113 -9.00 21.81 -10.55
C HIS A 113 -8.49 22.22 -9.16
N LEU A 114 -8.56 21.33 -8.16
CA LEU A 114 -8.06 21.62 -6.83
C LEU A 114 -6.52 21.70 -6.82
N PRO A 115 -5.91 22.55 -5.96
CA PRO A 115 -4.46 22.70 -5.85
C PRO A 115 -3.72 21.39 -5.48
N LYS A 116 -4.45 20.43 -4.91
CA LYS A 116 -3.96 19.14 -4.42
C LYS A 116 -4.58 18.00 -5.23
N SER A 117 -4.37 17.95 -6.55
CA SER A 117 -4.78 16.80 -7.35
C SER A 117 -3.75 15.66 -7.24
N TRP A 118 -4.24 14.44 -7.07
CA TRP A 118 -3.39 13.25 -6.99
C TRP A 118 -3.00 12.88 -8.41
N ARG A 119 -1.77 13.24 -8.82
CA ARG A 119 -1.32 13.13 -10.22
C ARG A 119 -1.49 11.75 -10.83
N SER A 120 -1.36 10.69 -10.03
CA SER A 120 -1.57 9.32 -10.53
C SER A 120 -3.02 8.95 -10.78
N LEU A 121 -3.95 9.54 -10.04
CA LEU A 121 -5.39 9.27 -10.18
C LEU A 121 -6.04 10.25 -11.15
N GLY A 122 -5.46 11.44 -11.33
CA GLY A 122 -5.98 12.48 -12.20
C GLY A 122 -7.16 13.25 -11.60
N PHE A 123 -7.48 13.04 -10.32
CA PHE A 123 -8.52 13.72 -9.55
C PHE A 123 -8.18 13.65 -8.04
N ASP A 124 -8.94 14.30 -7.16
CA ASP A 124 -8.72 14.24 -5.70
C ASP A 124 -9.77 13.35 -4.99
N PRO A 125 -9.43 12.11 -4.59
CA PRO A 125 -10.34 11.23 -3.85
C PRO A 125 -10.58 11.69 -2.41
N ASP A 126 -9.66 12.48 -1.80
CA ASP A 126 -9.88 13.00 -0.44
C ASP A 126 -11.04 14.01 -0.45
N TYR A 127 -11.16 14.79 -1.52
CA TYR A 127 -12.27 15.72 -1.73
C TYR A 127 -13.62 15.00 -1.78
N LEU A 128 -13.67 13.83 -2.42
CA LEU A 128 -14.88 12.98 -2.49
C LEU A 128 -15.17 12.27 -1.16
N MET A 129 -14.12 11.81 -0.46
CA MET A 129 -14.28 10.99 0.74
C MET A 129 -14.57 11.81 2.00
N TYR A 130 -13.83 12.91 2.20
CA TYR A 130 -13.85 13.69 3.43
C TYR A 130 -14.49 15.07 3.27
N GLY A 131 -14.69 15.53 2.04
CA GLY A 131 -15.43 16.76 1.77
C GLY A 131 -16.95 16.55 1.85
N ASP A 132 -17.68 17.65 1.72
CA ASP A 132 -19.14 17.63 1.63
C ASP A 132 -19.66 17.35 0.21
N SER A 133 -18.77 17.05 -0.75
CA SER A 133 -19.08 16.84 -2.18
C SER A 133 -20.14 15.75 -2.42
N LEU A 134 -19.98 14.59 -1.77
CA LEU A 134 -20.93 13.47 -1.90
C LEU A 134 -22.10 13.55 -0.92
N ARG A 135 -22.07 14.45 0.08
CA ARG A 135 -23.11 14.53 1.11
C ARG A 135 -24.49 14.88 0.55
N PRO A 136 -24.66 15.90 -0.32
CA PRO A 136 -25.96 16.23 -0.92
C PRO A 136 -26.61 15.08 -1.67
N TRP A 137 -25.81 14.28 -2.39
CA TRP A 137 -26.33 13.06 -3.02
C TRP A 137 -26.73 12.06 -1.95
N ARG A 138 -25.87 11.82 -0.95
CA ARG A 138 -26.07 10.73 0.02
C ARG A 138 -27.35 10.95 0.79
N ASP A 139 -27.58 12.19 1.21
CA ASP A 139 -28.79 12.60 1.89
C ASP A 139 -30.01 12.50 0.97
N ARG A 140 -29.90 12.94 -0.30
CA ARG A 140 -31.00 12.92 -1.27
C ARG A 140 -31.41 11.51 -1.72
N PHE A 141 -30.44 10.65 -2.02
CA PHE A 141 -30.69 9.38 -2.70
C PHE A 141 -30.79 8.18 -1.75
N PHE A 142 -30.25 8.30 -0.53
CA PHE A 142 -30.30 7.22 0.46
C PHE A 142 -31.08 7.61 1.73
N ASP A 143 -31.59 8.84 1.84
CA ASP A 143 -32.44 9.31 2.96
C ASP A 143 -31.80 9.04 4.34
N GLY A 144 -30.48 9.18 4.42
CA GLY A 144 -29.69 8.87 5.62
C GLY A 144 -29.50 7.37 5.92
N ASP A 145 -30.02 6.45 5.09
CA ASP A 145 -29.78 5.01 5.20
C ASP A 145 -28.34 4.66 4.79
N THR A 146 -27.47 4.68 5.79
CA THR A 146 -26.04 4.40 5.63
C THR A 146 -25.80 2.98 5.13
N ASP A 147 -26.59 1.99 5.54
CA ASP A 147 -26.36 0.59 5.12
C ASP A 147 -26.66 0.40 3.63
N ARG A 148 -27.74 1.02 3.12
CA ARG A 148 -28.04 1.03 1.68
C ARG A 148 -26.97 1.76 0.88
N GLN A 149 -26.51 2.91 1.37
CA GLN A 149 -25.44 3.66 0.72
C GLN A 149 -24.16 2.81 0.61
N LEU A 150 -23.73 2.18 1.70
CA LEU A 150 -22.51 1.35 1.70
C LEU A 150 -22.66 0.11 0.82
N HIS A 151 -23.85 -0.48 0.78
CA HIS A 151 -24.14 -1.58 -0.13
C HIS A 151 -24.03 -1.13 -1.60
N PHE A 152 -24.60 0.02 -1.93
CA PHE A 152 -24.49 0.62 -3.27
C PHE A 152 -23.03 0.86 -3.65
N GLU A 153 -22.27 1.57 -2.81
CA GLU A 153 -20.86 1.90 -3.04
C GLU A 153 -20.00 0.64 -3.27
N MET A 154 -20.16 -0.37 -2.40
CA MET A 154 -19.45 -1.65 -2.55
C MET A 154 -19.91 -2.41 -3.80
N SER A 155 -21.21 -2.44 -4.10
CA SER A 155 -21.75 -3.16 -5.25
C SER A 155 -21.21 -2.63 -6.57
N TYR A 156 -21.11 -1.30 -6.72
CA TYR A 156 -20.55 -0.67 -7.92
C TYR A 156 -19.06 -0.88 -8.03
N TYR A 157 -18.31 -0.81 -6.93
CA TYR A 157 -16.89 -1.18 -6.95
C TYR A 157 -16.68 -2.61 -7.45
N LEU A 158 -17.39 -3.59 -6.87
CA LEU A 158 -17.28 -5.00 -7.25
C LEU A 158 -17.70 -5.24 -8.70
N ARG A 159 -18.76 -4.56 -9.15
CA ARG A 159 -19.23 -4.62 -10.52
C ARG A 159 -18.18 -4.08 -11.49
N THR A 160 -17.63 -2.88 -11.24
CA THR A 160 -16.54 -2.31 -12.05
C THR A 160 -15.32 -3.24 -12.07
N ALA A 161 -14.95 -3.82 -10.93
CA ALA A 161 -13.83 -4.77 -10.86
C ALA A 161 -14.06 -6.04 -11.69
N ARG A 162 -15.30 -6.53 -11.74
CA ARG A 162 -15.68 -7.71 -12.52
C ARG A 162 -15.77 -7.41 -14.02
N MET A 163 -16.31 -6.27 -14.40
CA MET A 163 -16.56 -5.90 -15.80
C MET A 163 -15.33 -5.28 -16.47
N HIS A 164 -14.47 -4.60 -15.71
CA HIS A 164 -13.27 -3.94 -16.21
C HIS A 164 -12.00 -4.32 -15.42
N PRO A 165 -11.66 -5.62 -15.29
CA PRO A 165 -10.49 -6.05 -14.54
C PRO A 165 -9.20 -5.43 -15.08
N GLY A 166 -9.10 -5.26 -16.41
CA GLY A 166 -7.95 -4.63 -17.05
C GLY A 166 -7.77 -3.15 -16.69
N ARG A 167 -8.86 -2.37 -16.59
CA ARG A 167 -8.79 -0.94 -16.22
C ARG A 167 -8.37 -0.77 -14.75
N ILE A 168 -8.93 -1.61 -13.87
CA ILE A 168 -8.55 -1.65 -12.44
C ILE A 168 -7.08 -2.06 -12.30
N ALA A 169 -6.65 -3.13 -12.98
CA ALA A 169 -5.26 -3.58 -12.96
C ALA A 169 -4.30 -2.51 -13.48
N ALA A 170 -4.63 -1.83 -14.59
CA ALA A 170 -3.82 -0.75 -15.14
C ALA A 170 -3.65 0.41 -14.13
N LYS A 171 -4.74 0.81 -13.46
CA LYS A 171 -4.69 1.82 -12.40
C LYS A 171 -3.83 1.37 -11.22
N VAL A 172 -4.01 0.14 -10.75
CA VAL A 172 -3.22 -0.43 -9.65
C VAL A 172 -1.74 -0.48 -10.02
N MET A 173 -1.41 -0.89 -11.25
CA MET A 173 -0.04 -0.91 -11.75
C MET A 173 0.57 0.48 -11.85
N GLN A 174 -0.22 1.49 -12.24
CA GLN A 174 0.21 2.89 -12.24
C GLN A 174 0.56 3.38 -10.83
N GLN A 175 -0.24 3.02 -9.82
CA GLN A 175 0.07 3.29 -8.41
C GLN A 175 1.35 2.57 -7.98
N MET A 176 1.47 1.28 -8.27
CA MET A 176 2.65 0.47 -7.94
C MET A 176 3.92 1.03 -8.58
N ALA A 177 3.84 1.49 -9.82
CA ALA A 177 4.95 2.11 -10.53
C ALA A 177 5.45 3.38 -9.84
N GLN A 178 4.58 4.14 -9.14
CA GLN A 178 5.05 5.29 -8.36
C GLN A 178 6.03 4.90 -7.26
N PHE A 179 5.83 3.72 -6.66
CA PHE A 179 6.68 3.21 -5.59
C PHE A 179 7.94 2.51 -6.14
N TYR A 180 7.81 1.68 -7.19
CA TYR A 180 8.90 0.83 -7.69
C TYR A 180 9.74 1.43 -8.83
N LEU A 181 9.20 2.38 -9.59
CA LEU A 181 9.86 2.95 -10.78
C LEU A 181 10.00 4.49 -10.71
N GLY A 182 9.21 5.15 -9.88
CA GLY A 182 9.14 6.61 -9.84
C GLY A 182 10.25 7.25 -8.99
N TYR A 183 10.71 8.44 -9.36
CA TYR A 183 11.65 9.27 -8.58
C TYR A 183 11.15 9.64 -7.15
N LYS A 184 9.89 9.34 -6.83
CA LYS A 184 9.28 9.46 -5.50
C LYS A 184 9.57 8.26 -4.58
N GLN A 185 10.44 7.34 -4.97
CA GLN A 185 10.86 6.26 -4.06
C GLN A 185 11.31 6.88 -2.74
N SER A 186 10.91 6.23 -1.66
CA SER A 186 11.12 6.59 -0.25
C SER A 186 12.53 7.04 0.14
N PHE A 187 13.53 6.84 -0.71
CA PHE A 187 14.92 7.22 -0.48
C PHE A 187 15.25 8.64 -0.96
N LEU A 188 14.50 9.20 -1.90
CA LEU A 188 14.66 10.58 -2.38
C LEU A 188 13.79 11.51 -1.54
N ALA A 189 14.10 11.57 -0.24
CA ALA A 189 13.68 12.69 0.57
C ALA A 189 14.23 13.97 -0.08
N THR A 190 13.42 15.02 -0.05
CA THR A 190 13.79 16.31 -0.62
C THR A 190 15.12 16.72 0.02
N PRO A 191 16.21 16.93 -0.75
CA PRO A 191 17.56 17.10 -0.18
C PRO A 191 17.64 18.33 0.72
N ARG A 192 16.67 19.25 0.60
CA ARG A 192 16.45 20.35 1.51
C ARG A 192 14.98 20.52 1.82
N VAL A 193 14.64 20.59 3.10
CA VAL A 193 13.30 20.94 3.57
C VAL A 193 13.37 22.31 4.23
N LYS A 194 12.69 23.30 3.65
CA LYS A 194 12.51 24.63 4.27
C LYS A 194 11.49 24.51 5.40
N LEU A 195 11.95 24.61 6.65
CA LEU A 195 11.09 24.44 7.83
C LEU A 195 10.05 25.55 7.94
N ALA A 196 10.42 26.79 7.58
CA ALA A 196 9.50 27.94 7.50
C ALA A 196 8.18 27.60 6.79
N ARG A 197 8.25 26.97 5.61
CA ARG A 197 7.08 26.60 4.80
C ARG A 197 6.25 25.49 5.46
N ARG A 198 6.87 24.59 6.23
CA ARG A 198 6.16 23.54 6.96
C ARG A 198 5.39 24.13 8.14
N TYR A 199 6.03 25.03 8.88
CA TYR A 199 5.38 25.75 9.98
C TYR A 199 4.28 26.70 9.50
N SER A 200 4.48 27.40 8.37
CA SER A 200 3.43 28.25 7.78
C SER A 200 2.19 27.43 7.40
N ARG A 201 2.38 26.27 6.75
CA ARG A 201 1.27 25.38 6.41
C ARG A 201 0.54 24.86 7.65
N ALA A 202 1.26 24.56 8.72
CA ALA A 202 0.63 24.16 9.98
C ALA A 202 -0.23 25.29 10.57
N LEU A 203 0.23 26.54 10.47
CA LEU A 203 -0.56 27.71 10.88
C LEU A 203 -1.82 27.90 10.03
N ASP A 204 -1.72 27.72 8.71
CA ASP A 204 -2.89 27.86 7.81
C ASP A 204 -4.00 26.87 8.18
N VAL A 205 -3.64 25.67 8.65
CA VAL A 205 -4.60 24.65 9.11
C VAL A 205 -5.17 24.97 10.49
N LEU A 206 -4.37 25.57 11.37
CA LEU A 206 -4.75 25.83 12.77
C LEU A 206 -5.50 27.17 12.95
N GLN A 207 -5.27 28.16 12.10
CA GLN A 207 -5.90 29.49 12.18
C GLN A 207 -7.44 29.46 12.23
N PRO A 208 -8.14 28.64 11.42
CA PRO A 208 -9.60 28.54 11.48
C PRO A 208 -10.14 27.90 12.77
N HIS A 209 -9.28 27.21 13.53
CA HIS A 209 -9.65 26.40 14.70
C HIS A 209 -9.00 26.91 15.98
N LEU A 210 -8.82 28.22 16.10
CA LEU A 210 -8.21 28.82 17.28
C LEU A 210 -9.03 28.51 18.54
N LEU A 211 -8.36 27.98 19.55
CA LEU A 211 -8.92 27.73 20.88
C LEU A 211 -8.30 28.72 21.89
N PRO A 212 -8.73 30.00 21.89
CA PRO A 212 -8.13 31.04 22.72
C PRO A 212 -8.28 30.77 24.23
N SER A 213 -9.26 29.94 24.62
CA SER A 213 -9.49 29.49 25.99
C SER A 213 -8.51 28.43 26.48
N TYR A 214 -7.58 27.93 25.65
CA TYR A 214 -6.61 26.90 26.01
C TYR A 214 -5.16 27.42 25.88
N PRO A 215 -4.53 27.91 26.97
CA PRO A 215 -3.21 28.55 26.95
C PRO A 215 -2.06 27.73 26.32
N PRO A 216 -1.98 26.40 26.48
CA PRO A 216 -0.95 25.61 25.80
C PRO A 216 -1.07 25.67 24.27
N PHE A 217 -2.29 25.75 23.75
CA PHE A 217 -2.55 25.83 22.31
C PHE A 217 -2.20 27.20 21.75
N THR A 218 -2.54 28.28 22.46
CA THR A 218 -2.13 29.64 22.04
C THR A 218 -0.62 29.80 22.03
N HIS A 219 0.09 29.30 23.06
CA HIS A 219 1.54 29.28 23.09
C HIS A 219 2.15 28.44 21.95
N TYR A 220 1.53 27.29 21.62
CA TYR A 220 1.96 26.46 20.48
C TYR A 220 1.81 27.20 19.14
N VAL A 221 0.67 27.85 18.90
CA VAL A 221 0.41 28.63 17.68
C VAL A 221 1.37 29.82 17.58
N GLU A 222 1.63 30.53 18.67
CA GLU A 222 2.56 31.65 18.69
C GLU A 222 4.00 31.20 18.38
N LYS A 223 4.42 30.05 18.93
CA LYS A 223 5.72 29.47 18.62
C LYS A 223 5.83 29.01 17.17
N LEU A 224 4.77 28.41 16.62
CA LEU A 224 4.69 28.09 15.20
C LEU A 224 4.82 29.33 14.31
N LYS A 225 4.14 30.43 14.68
CA LYS A 225 4.22 31.72 13.98
C LYS A 225 5.66 32.21 13.93
N ASN A 226 6.35 32.23 15.07
CA ASN A 226 7.76 32.62 15.12
C ASN A 226 8.65 31.71 14.25
N LEU A 227 8.40 30.40 14.28
CA LEU A 227 9.15 29.43 13.47
C LEU A 227 8.86 29.54 11.96
N SER A 228 7.69 30.03 11.57
CA SER A 228 7.31 30.18 10.15
C SER A 228 8.14 31.25 9.41
N PHE A 229 8.76 32.17 10.14
CA PHE A 229 9.66 33.20 9.58
C PHE A 229 11.14 32.79 9.60
N THR A 230 11.48 31.62 10.14
CA THR A 230 12.87 31.18 10.21
C THR A 230 13.42 30.80 8.83
N LYS A 231 14.70 31.08 8.58
CA LYS A 231 15.40 30.58 7.39
C LYS A 231 15.93 29.15 7.56
N ALA A 232 15.49 28.45 8.61
CA ALA A 232 16.01 27.13 8.94
C ALA A 232 15.68 26.13 7.84
N THR A 233 16.72 25.46 7.34
CA THR A 233 16.62 24.35 6.39
C THR A 233 17.13 23.09 7.04
N LEU A 234 16.41 22.00 6.82
CA LEU A 234 16.92 20.67 7.11
C LEU A 234 17.51 20.13 5.81
N ASP A 235 18.83 20.01 5.77
CA ASP A 235 19.56 19.50 4.62
C ASP A 235 19.89 18.03 4.85
N GLN A 236 19.60 17.19 3.85
CA GLN A 236 19.96 15.78 3.87
C GLN A 236 21.43 15.65 3.48
N PRO A 237 22.24 14.87 4.22
CA PRO A 237 23.64 14.64 3.85
C PRO A 237 23.73 14.01 2.46
N VAL A 238 24.66 14.51 1.63
CA VAL A 238 24.85 14.04 0.23
C VAL A 238 25.05 12.53 0.18
N LEU A 239 25.80 11.97 1.13
CA LEU A 239 26.04 10.54 1.23
C LEU A 239 24.73 9.74 1.35
N VAL A 240 23.78 10.21 2.16
CA VAL A 240 22.48 9.54 2.36
C VAL A 240 21.65 9.64 1.09
N THR A 241 21.67 10.78 0.41
CA THR A 241 20.95 10.98 -0.86
C THR A 241 21.49 10.06 -1.96
N VAL A 242 22.82 9.95 -2.09
CA VAL A 242 23.47 9.09 -3.09
C VAL A 242 23.26 7.62 -2.78
N ALA A 243 23.49 7.20 -1.53
CA ALA A 243 23.26 5.82 -1.11
C ALA A 243 21.79 5.41 -1.28
N GLY A 244 20.86 6.31 -0.96
CA GLY A 244 19.45 6.08 -1.16
C GLY A 244 19.06 5.94 -2.63
N ALA A 245 19.57 6.81 -3.50
CA ALA A 245 19.34 6.70 -4.94
C ALA A 245 19.95 5.42 -5.55
N LEU A 246 21.09 4.97 -5.02
CA LEU A 246 21.71 3.71 -5.44
C LEU A 246 20.86 2.51 -5.02
N LEU A 247 20.41 2.46 -3.76
CA LEU A 247 19.56 1.38 -3.25
C LEU A 247 18.24 1.30 -4.04
N CYS A 248 17.56 2.42 -4.25
CA CYS A 248 16.44 2.54 -5.18
C CYS A 248 16.65 1.83 -6.52
N PHE A 249 17.77 2.16 -7.18
CA PHE A 249 18.11 1.61 -8.48
C PHE A 249 18.44 0.10 -8.41
N LEU A 250 19.05 -0.33 -7.31
CA LEU A 250 19.43 -1.72 -7.09
C LEU A 250 18.29 -2.59 -6.56
N PHE A 251 17.17 -2.02 -6.10
CA PHE A 251 16.05 -2.78 -5.56
C PHE A 251 15.55 -3.86 -6.53
N PRO A 252 15.14 -3.54 -7.78
CA PRO A 252 14.70 -4.59 -8.72
C PRO A 252 15.76 -5.66 -9.02
N PRO A 253 17.03 -5.33 -9.38
CA PRO A 253 18.01 -6.36 -9.68
C PRO A 253 18.37 -7.22 -8.45
N ILE A 254 18.43 -6.65 -7.24
CA ILE A 254 18.65 -7.43 -6.01
C ILE A 254 17.50 -8.42 -5.79
N PHE A 255 16.26 -7.97 -5.98
CA PHE A 255 15.09 -8.83 -5.87
C PHE A 255 15.14 -10.01 -6.86
N PHE A 256 15.37 -9.73 -8.16
CA PHE A 256 15.42 -10.79 -9.18
C PHE A 256 16.61 -11.73 -9.00
N ALA A 257 17.78 -11.22 -8.59
CA ALA A 257 18.94 -12.05 -8.27
C ALA A 257 18.65 -13.00 -7.11
N THR A 258 18.04 -12.46 -6.04
CA THR A 258 17.62 -13.24 -4.87
C THR A 258 16.62 -14.32 -5.28
N LEU A 259 15.58 -13.96 -6.03
CA LEU A 259 14.58 -14.92 -6.51
C LEU A 259 15.22 -16.02 -7.37
N GLY A 260 16.14 -15.66 -8.26
CA GLY A 260 16.91 -16.60 -9.07
C GLY A 260 17.69 -17.58 -8.20
N VAL A 261 18.49 -17.07 -7.25
CA VAL A 261 19.24 -17.92 -6.32
C VAL A 261 18.29 -18.83 -5.53
N VAL A 262 17.15 -18.31 -5.06
CA VAL A 262 16.16 -19.13 -4.33
C VAL A 262 15.59 -20.28 -5.17
N CYS A 263 15.27 -20.02 -6.43
CA CYS A 263 14.74 -21.02 -7.35
C CYS A 263 15.78 -22.09 -7.73
N PHE A 264 17.06 -21.73 -7.76
CA PHE A 264 18.15 -22.58 -8.26
C PHE A 264 19.14 -23.06 -7.19
N LEU A 265 18.84 -22.92 -5.90
CA LEU A 265 19.73 -23.46 -4.84
C LEU A 265 19.95 -24.96 -5.02
N SER A 266 21.21 -25.37 -4.83
CA SER A 266 21.55 -26.78 -4.65
C SER A 266 20.93 -27.32 -3.35
N SER A 267 20.71 -28.63 -3.28
CA SER A 267 20.11 -29.27 -2.11
C SER A 267 20.92 -29.00 -0.83
N ASP A 268 22.25 -28.95 -0.94
CA ASP A 268 23.17 -28.69 0.18
C ASP A 268 23.00 -27.26 0.71
N LEU A 269 23.04 -26.26 -0.18
CA LEU A 269 22.89 -24.85 0.21
C LEU A 269 21.46 -24.55 0.68
N ARG A 270 20.46 -25.24 0.14
CA ARG A 270 19.07 -25.11 0.62
C ARG A 270 18.90 -25.65 2.04
N ARG A 271 19.63 -26.70 2.42
CA ARG A 271 19.61 -27.20 3.79
C ARG A 271 20.23 -26.19 4.77
N LEU A 272 21.28 -25.49 4.34
CA LEU A 272 21.98 -24.52 5.18
C LEU A 272 21.24 -23.16 5.25
N TYR A 273 20.84 -22.61 4.11
CA TYR A 273 20.32 -21.25 3.96
C TYR A 273 18.83 -21.18 3.64
N GLY A 274 18.13 -22.31 3.50
CA GLY A 274 16.72 -22.33 3.11
C GLY A 274 15.81 -21.55 4.06
N SER A 275 16.09 -21.58 5.37
CA SER A 275 15.36 -20.77 6.34
C SER A 275 15.59 -19.27 6.11
N PHE A 276 16.83 -18.85 5.82
CA PHE A 276 17.14 -17.45 5.56
C PHE A 276 16.51 -16.97 4.24
N ALA A 277 16.56 -17.80 3.19
CA ALA A 277 15.88 -17.56 1.92
C ALA A 277 14.38 -17.31 2.10
N VAL A 278 13.71 -18.11 2.95
CA VAL A 278 12.29 -17.92 3.29
C VAL A 278 12.04 -16.57 3.94
N VAL A 279 12.88 -16.15 4.89
CA VAL A 279 12.71 -14.86 5.57
C VAL A 279 12.96 -13.68 4.62
N VAL A 280 13.98 -13.76 3.76
CA VAL A 280 14.28 -12.72 2.75
C VAL A 280 13.11 -12.56 1.78
N LEU A 281 12.58 -13.66 1.27
CA LEU A 281 11.43 -13.62 0.39
C LEU A 281 10.16 -13.12 1.09
N PHE A 282 9.94 -13.52 2.35
CA PHE A 282 8.85 -12.99 3.15
C PHE A 282 8.94 -11.46 3.28
N ALA A 283 10.13 -10.91 3.53
CA ALA A 283 10.33 -9.47 3.65
C ALA A 283 9.98 -8.72 2.35
N PHE A 284 10.44 -9.22 1.19
CA PHE A 284 10.07 -8.65 -0.10
C PHE A 284 8.56 -8.74 -0.36
N SER A 285 7.97 -9.90 -0.10
CA SER A 285 6.56 -10.14 -0.33
C SER A 285 5.65 -9.35 0.59
N TYR A 286 6.08 -9.11 1.84
CA TYR A 286 5.40 -8.24 2.77
C TYR A 286 5.35 -6.79 2.26
N SER A 287 6.48 -6.26 1.79
CA SER A 287 6.56 -4.92 1.19
C SER A 287 5.65 -4.82 -0.04
N PHE A 288 5.74 -5.80 -0.95
CA PHE A 288 4.90 -5.87 -2.14
C PHE A 288 3.41 -5.94 -1.81
N GLY A 289 3.02 -6.81 -0.88
CA GLY A 289 1.63 -6.96 -0.45
C GLY A 289 1.06 -5.65 0.10
N ASN A 290 1.80 -4.98 0.98
CA ASN A 290 1.36 -3.68 1.52
C ASN A 290 1.23 -2.61 0.45
N CYS A 291 2.20 -2.53 -0.48
CA CYS A 291 2.13 -1.58 -1.59
C CYS A 291 0.93 -1.87 -2.49
N LEU A 292 0.68 -3.14 -2.81
CA LEU A 292 -0.43 -3.56 -3.65
C LEU A 292 -1.78 -3.26 -2.99
N ILE A 293 -1.93 -3.51 -1.70
CA ILE A 293 -3.16 -3.17 -0.97
C ILE A 293 -3.37 -1.67 -0.96
N THR A 294 -2.30 -0.92 -0.71
CA THR A 294 -2.38 0.55 -0.73
C THR A 294 -2.76 1.04 -2.13
N ALA A 295 -2.27 0.41 -3.20
CA ALA A 295 -2.63 0.72 -4.58
C ALA A 295 -4.08 0.35 -4.94
N ILE A 296 -4.64 -0.70 -4.32
CA ILE A 296 -6.03 -1.14 -4.52
C ILE A 296 -6.99 -0.29 -3.71
N VAL A 297 -6.74 -0.17 -2.40
CA VAL A 297 -7.67 0.44 -1.44
C VAL A 297 -7.48 1.94 -1.36
N HIS A 298 -6.27 2.45 -1.58
CA HIS A 298 -5.95 3.87 -1.42
C HIS A 298 -5.07 4.35 -2.59
N SER A 299 -4.11 5.23 -2.31
CA SER A 299 -3.10 5.59 -3.28
C SER A 299 -1.74 5.78 -2.62
N LEU A 300 -0.72 5.38 -3.38
CA LEU A 300 0.69 5.46 -2.98
C LEU A 300 1.23 6.89 -3.03
N ASP A 301 0.46 7.87 -3.52
CA ASP A 301 0.85 9.29 -3.46
C ASP A 301 0.82 9.85 -2.01
N VAL A 302 0.17 9.16 -1.05
CA VAL A 302 0.23 9.56 0.37
C VAL A 302 1.60 9.27 0.94
N THR A 303 2.31 10.33 1.32
CA THR A 303 3.66 10.25 1.89
C THR A 303 3.71 9.35 3.14
N GLY A 304 2.65 9.32 3.94
CA GLY A 304 2.58 8.48 5.14
C GLY A 304 2.70 6.98 4.85
N TYR A 305 2.12 6.46 3.76
CA TYR A 305 2.26 5.05 3.40
C TYR A 305 3.66 4.75 2.87
N ILE A 306 4.23 5.63 2.05
CA ILE A 306 5.59 5.50 1.54
C ILE A 306 6.62 5.46 2.67
N ILE A 307 6.51 6.35 3.68
CA ILE A 307 7.45 6.42 4.80
C ILE A 307 7.46 5.12 5.61
N VAL A 308 6.30 4.51 5.86
CA VAL A 308 6.24 3.26 6.63
C VAL A 308 6.84 2.10 5.83
N GLN A 309 6.61 2.05 4.52
CA GLN A 309 7.17 1.00 3.67
C GLN A 309 8.69 1.13 3.47
N TYR A 310 9.24 2.34 3.60
CA TYR A 310 10.67 2.59 3.48
C TYR A 310 11.53 1.67 4.34
N SER A 311 11.21 1.58 5.64
CA SER A 311 11.98 0.76 6.59
C SER A 311 11.96 -0.72 6.23
N PHE A 312 10.82 -1.22 5.74
CA PHE A 312 10.68 -2.60 5.30
C PHE A 312 11.41 -2.89 4.00
N VAL A 313 11.39 -1.96 3.05
CA VAL A 313 12.16 -2.07 1.80
C VAL A 313 13.65 -2.12 2.11
N LEU A 314 14.16 -1.18 2.90
CA LEU A 314 15.57 -1.17 3.32
C LEU A 314 15.98 -2.48 4.00
N LEU A 315 15.15 -2.98 4.92
CA LEU A 315 15.40 -4.24 5.59
C LEU A 315 15.44 -5.40 4.59
N SER A 316 14.46 -5.46 3.68
CA SER A 316 14.39 -6.53 2.67
C SER A 316 15.60 -6.53 1.73
N GLU A 317 16.06 -5.36 1.28
CA GLU A 317 17.26 -5.23 0.45
C GLU A 317 18.52 -5.64 1.21
N TRP A 318 18.68 -5.16 2.45
CA TRP A 318 19.84 -5.48 3.26
C TRP A 318 19.94 -6.98 3.52
N MET A 319 18.82 -7.61 3.89
CA MET A 319 18.75 -9.06 4.08
C MET A 319 19.07 -9.83 2.79
N ALA A 320 18.60 -9.33 1.65
CA ALA A 320 18.87 -9.92 0.34
C ALA A 320 20.35 -9.81 -0.05
N ILE A 321 20.99 -8.65 0.18
CA ILE A 321 22.42 -8.47 -0.04
C ILE A 321 23.22 -9.44 0.82
N LEU A 322 22.92 -9.55 2.12
CA LEU A 322 23.58 -10.49 3.01
C LEU A 322 23.40 -11.94 2.53
N PHE A 323 22.18 -12.32 2.12
CA PHE A 323 21.89 -13.64 1.57
C PHE A 323 22.70 -13.94 0.31
N LEU A 324 22.77 -13.00 -0.64
CA LEU A 324 23.52 -13.16 -1.87
C LEU A 324 25.03 -13.25 -1.61
N VAL A 325 25.56 -12.46 -0.66
CA VAL A 325 26.98 -12.51 -0.26
C VAL A 325 27.32 -13.85 0.37
N GLU A 326 26.53 -14.33 1.33
CA GLU A 326 26.79 -15.61 2.01
C GLU A 326 26.78 -16.80 1.03
N ILE A 327 25.79 -16.84 0.13
CA ILE A 327 25.74 -17.85 -0.93
C ILE A 327 26.95 -17.72 -1.86
N GLY A 328 27.33 -16.50 -2.22
CA GLY A 328 28.51 -16.22 -3.05
C GLY A 328 29.83 -16.65 -2.40
N MET A 329 29.97 -16.52 -1.08
CA MET A 329 31.15 -16.98 -0.33
C MET A 329 31.20 -18.50 -0.23
N GLU A 330 30.08 -19.14 0.10
CA GLU A 330 30.02 -20.60 0.28
C GLU A 330 30.21 -21.35 -1.04
N THR A 331 29.70 -20.81 -2.16
CA THR A 331 29.95 -21.37 -3.50
C THR A 331 31.41 -21.23 -3.96
N ARG A 332 32.17 -20.28 -3.40
CA ARG A 332 33.58 -20.06 -3.72
C ARG A 332 34.54 -20.82 -2.80
N ARG A 333 34.08 -21.40 -1.69
CA ARG A 333 34.93 -22.25 -0.85
C ARG A 333 35.32 -23.50 -1.64
N PRO A 334 36.62 -23.74 -1.90
CA PRO A 334 37.04 -24.97 -2.54
C PRO A 334 36.65 -26.16 -1.63
N ARG A 335 36.02 -27.19 -2.19
CA ARG A 335 35.84 -28.51 -1.56
C ARG A 335 37.20 -29.21 -1.43
N THR A 336 38.11 -28.63 -0.69
CA THR A 336 39.40 -29.22 -0.33
C THR A 336 39.41 -29.39 1.18
N GLU A 337 38.72 -30.43 1.67
CA GLU A 337 38.92 -31.05 3.01
C GLU A 337 37.81 -32.07 3.31
N VAL A 338 37.69 -33.14 2.51
CA VAL A 338 37.00 -34.37 2.98
C VAL A 338 37.76 -35.66 2.61
N CYS A 339 38.67 -35.64 1.62
CA CYS A 339 39.42 -36.85 1.24
C CYS A 339 40.81 -37.00 1.88
N ALA A 340 41.17 -36.22 2.91
CA ALA A 340 42.52 -36.29 3.50
C ALA A 340 42.64 -37.18 4.75
N ASN A 341 41.56 -37.76 5.28
CA ASN A 341 41.63 -38.54 6.52
C ASN A 341 40.88 -39.88 6.57
N HIS A 342 40.44 -40.42 5.44
CA HIS A 342 40.11 -41.85 5.37
C HIS A 342 41.23 -42.62 4.67
N LYS A 343 42.08 -43.24 5.50
CA LYS A 343 42.85 -44.42 5.12
C LYS A 343 41.86 -45.50 4.69
N GLY A 344 41.72 -45.72 3.39
CA GLY A 344 40.84 -46.76 2.84
C GLY A 344 40.41 -46.50 1.40
N CYS A 345 41.38 -46.27 0.51
CA CYS A 345 41.26 -46.61 -0.92
C CYS A 345 42.23 -47.75 -1.21
#